data_AF-A0A2N3AEZ9-F1
#
_entry.id   AF-A0A2N3AEZ9-F1
#
_cell.length_a   1.000
_cell.length_b   1.000
_cell.length_c   1.000
_cell.angle_alpha   90.00
_cell.angle_beta   90.00
_cell.angle_gamma   90.00
#
_symmetry.space_group_name_H-M   'P 1'
#
loop_
_entity.id
_entity.type
_entity.pdbx_description
1 polymer ?
#
loop_
_entity_poly.entity_id
_entity_poly.type
_entity_poly.pdbx_seq_one_letter_code
_entity_poly.pdbx_strand_id
1 'polypeptide(L)'
;MEESIKQLALISSVLGGFSFTFLSAIITKDTEKSIKYWLIITLTIASIGFLLGAVGWTLMDFNQGMSELKSHHQMLVKVLMFGLISILISIGLSGWLNDRKTGLTTSILGAMALLFLLFGILSRYIEL
;
A
#
# COMPACT_ATOMS: atom_id res chain seq x y z
N MET A 1 -0.85 0.70 -23.20
CA MET A 1 -1.80 0.25 -22.15
C MET A 1 -1.33 -1.04 -21.51
N GLU A 2 -0.94 -2.05 -22.31
CA GLU A 2 -0.28 -3.29 -21.84
C GLU A 2 0.97 -3.04 -20.96
N GLU A 3 1.87 -2.16 -21.42
CA GLU A 3 3.10 -1.85 -20.68
C GLU A 3 2.82 -1.23 -19.30
N SER A 4 1.77 -0.41 -19.21
CA SER A 4 1.30 0.21 -17.98
C SER A 4 0.74 -0.83 -16.99
N ILE A 5 -0.02 -1.82 -17.49
CA ILE A 5 -0.57 -2.90 -16.66
C ILE A 5 0.55 -3.77 -16.09
N LYS A 6 1.54 -4.12 -16.91
CA LYS A 6 2.73 -4.88 -16.48
C LYS A 6 3.54 -4.12 -15.43
N GLN A 7 3.73 -2.82 -15.61
CA GLN A 7 4.38 -1.97 -14.59
C GLN A 7 3.60 -1.93 -13.28
N LEU A 8 2.27 -1.77 -13.33
CA LEU A 8 1.44 -1.79 -12.11
C LEU A 8 1.48 -3.16 -11.42
N ALA A 9 1.48 -4.26 -12.17
CA ALA A 9 1.63 -5.60 -11.63
C ALA A 9 2.97 -5.76 -10.89
N LEU A 10 4.06 -5.29 -11.51
CA LEU A 10 5.41 -5.33 -10.95
C LEU A 10 5.51 -4.49 -9.67
N ILE A 11 5.03 -3.25 -9.70
CA ILE A 11 5.02 -2.35 -8.54
C ILE A 11 4.21 -2.97 -7.39
N SER A 12 3.03 -3.52 -7.69
CA SER A 12 2.18 -4.20 -6.69
C SER A 12 2.89 -5.40 -6.09
N SER A 13 3.57 -6.21 -6.90
CA SER A 13 4.31 -7.38 -6.44
C SER A 13 5.47 -6.99 -5.51
N VAL A 14 6.25 -5.98 -5.88
CA VAL A 14 7.37 -5.46 -5.08
C VAL A 14 6.87 -4.87 -3.76
N LEU A 15 5.81 -4.05 -3.78
CA LEU A 15 5.23 -3.49 -2.57
C LEU A 15 4.58 -4.55 -1.67
N GLY A 16 3.98 -5.58 -2.28
CA GLY A 16 3.46 -6.73 -1.55
C GLY A 16 4.57 -7.46 -0.80
N GLY A 17 5.68 -7.77 -1.49
CA GLY A 17 6.88 -8.36 -0.86
C GLY A 17 7.43 -7.51 0.27
N PHE A 18 7.61 -6.21 0.05
CA PHE A 18 8.06 -5.27 1.08
C PHE A 18 7.13 -5.25 2.30
N SER A 19 5.81 -5.25 2.09
CA SER A 19 4.82 -5.29 3.16
C SER A 19 4.93 -6.55 4.01
N PHE A 20 5.12 -7.72 3.38
CA PHE A 20 5.31 -8.99 4.08
C PHE A 20 6.62 -9.03 4.87
N THR A 21 7.73 -8.57 4.29
CA THR A 21 9.01 -8.49 5.01
C THR A 21 8.89 -7.54 6.21
N PHE A 22 8.23 -6.41 6.03
CA PHE A 22 8.04 -5.45 7.11
C PHE A 22 7.12 -6.00 8.21
N LEU A 23 6.03 -6.68 7.84
CA LEU A 23 5.16 -7.39 8.76
C LEU A 23 5.94 -8.43 9.58
N SER A 24 6.77 -9.24 8.93
CA SER A 24 7.61 -10.24 9.58
C SER A 24 8.57 -9.59 10.59
N ALA A 25 9.23 -8.49 10.19
CA ALA A 25 10.12 -7.74 11.08
C ALA A 25 9.39 -7.20 12.33
N ILE A 26 8.16 -6.71 12.19
CA ILE A 26 7.35 -6.24 13.32
C ILE A 26 6.93 -7.40 14.23
N ILE A 27 6.54 -8.55 13.66
CA ILE A 27 6.12 -9.73 14.43
C ILE A 27 7.27 -10.24 15.29
N THR A 28 8.48 -10.36 14.72
CA THR A 28 9.69 -10.86 15.40
C THR A 28 10.20 -9.92 16.49
N LYS A 29 9.81 -8.63 16.46
CA LYS A 29 10.25 -7.67 17.48
C LYS A 29 9.51 -7.91 18.81
N ASP A 30 10.23 -8.24 19.89
CA ASP A 30 9.66 -8.36 21.24
C ASP A 30 9.29 -6.99 21.81
N THR A 31 8.01 -6.62 21.70
CA THR A 31 7.44 -5.40 22.27
C THR A 31 5.97 -5.64 22.56
N GLU A 32 5.55 -5.41 23.80
CA GLU A 32 4.14 -5.54 24.24
C GLU A 32 3.28 -4.30 23.98
N LYS A 33 3.82 -3.29 23.27
CA LYS A 33 3.07 -2.06 22.97
C LYS A 33 1.82 -2.38 22.15
N SER A 34 0.66 -1.86 22.54
CA SER A 34 -0.61 -2.00 21.80
C SER A 34 -0.53 -1.51 20.34
N ILE A 35 0.43 -0.62 20.04
CA ILE A 35 0.74 -0.13 18.69
C ILE A 35 1.23 -1.27 17.78
N LYS A 36 1.92 -2.29 18.31
CA LYS A 36 2.35 -3.47 17.54
C LYS A 36 1.17 -4.20 16.91
N TYR A 37 0.07 -4.36 17.64
CA TYR A 37 -1.14 -5.02 17.14
C TYR A 37 -1.76 -4.26 15.96
N TRP A 38 -1.88 -2.93 16.08
CA TRP A 38 -2.38 -2.09 14.98
C TRP A 38 -1.47 -2.13 13.75
N LEU A 39 -0.15 -2.17 13.95
CA LEU A 39 0.82 -2.32 12.86
C LEU A 39 0.67 -3.64 12.12
N ILE A 40 0.50 -4.74 12.86
CA ILE A 40 0.31 -6.07 12.28
C ILE A 40 -0.96 -6.09 11.42
N ILE A 41 -2.08 -5.55 11.92
CA ILE A 41 -3.34 -5.52 11.16
C ILE A 41 -3.18 -4.68 9.89
N THR A 42 -2.67 -3.46 10.01
CA THR A 42 -2.52 -2.55 8.86
C THR A 42 -1.56 -3.13 7.81
N LEU A 43 -0.43 -3.70 8.21
CA LEU A 43 0.51 -4.34 7.29
C LEU A 43 -0.06 -5.59 6.63
N THR A 44 -0.86 -6.37 7.35
CA THR A 44 -1.52 -7.55 6.78
C THR A 44 -2.52 -7.13 5.71
N ILE A 45 -3.33 -6.10 5.98
CA ILE A 45 -4.28 -5.52 5.02
C ILE A 45 -3.54 -4.99 3.79
N ALA A 46 -2.45 -4.24 3.99
CA ALA A 46 -1.62 -3.72 2.90
C ALA A 46 -1.06 -4.86 2.03
N SER A 47 -0.47 -5.88 2.66
CA SER A 47 0.13 -7.03 1.98
C SER A 47 -0.88 -7.78 1.12
N ILE A 48 -2.07 -8.06 1.67
CA ILE A 48 -3.15 -8.72 0.94
C ILE A 48 -3.64 -7.84 -0.22
N GLY A 49 -3.81 -6.54 0.01
CA GLY A 49 -4.22 -5.59 -1.03
C GLY A 49 -3.24 -5.54 -2.20
N PHE A 50 -1.93 -5.48 -1.92
CA PHE A 50 -0.90 -5.50 -2.96
C PHE A 50 -0.81 -6.83 -3.69
N LEU A 51 -0.97 -7.94 -2.99
CA LEU A 51 -0.97 -9.27 -3.61
C LEU A 51 -2.17 -9.43 -4.54
N LEU A 52 -3.38 -9.06 -4.09
CA LEU A 52 -4.59 -9.05 -4.93
C LEU A 52 -4.44 -8.11 -6.13
N GLY A 53 -3.84 -6.94 -5.94
CA GLY A 53 -3.51 -6.03 -7.03
C GLY A 53 -2.59 -6.67 -8.06
N ALA A 54 -1.45 -7.24 -7.62
CA ALA A 54 -0.48 -7.89 -8.50
C ALA A 54 -1.10 -9.05 -9.29
N VAL A 55 -1.84 -9.93 -8.61
CA VAL A 55 -2.52 -11.07 -9.24
C VAL A 55 -3.59 -10.59 -10.20
N GLY A 56 -4.40 -9.60 -9.81
CA GLY A 56 -5.44 -9.04 -10.65
C GLY A 56 -4.89 -8.42 -11.93
N TRP A 57 -3.81 -7.63 -11.84
CA TRP A 57 -3.17 -7.03 -13.01
C TRP A 57 -2.57 -8.08 -13.94
N THR A 58 -1.99 -9.13 -13.38
CA THR A 58 -1.44 -10.26 -14.14
C THR A 58 -2.55 -11.01 -14.88
N LEU A 59 -3.65 -11.33 -14.21
CA LEU A 59 -4.80 -12.02 -14.82
C LEU A 59 -5.45 -11.19 -15.94
N MET A 60 -5.48 -9.87 -15.77
CA MET A 60 -6.01 -8.94 -16.76
C MET A 60 -5.13 -8.88 -18.03
N ASP A 61 -3.81 -9.00 -17.88
CA ASP A 61 -2.86 -9.11 -18.98
C ASP A 61 -3.01 -10.43 -19.76
N PHE A 62 -3.43 -11.52 -19.10
CA PHE A 62 -3.73 -12.80 -19.76
C PHE A 62 -5.08 -12.83 -20.47
N ASN A 63 -6.09 -12.09 -19.98
CA ASN A 63 -7.47 -12.13 -20.47
C ASN A 63 -7.84 -10.94 -21.39
N GLN A 64 -6.95 -10.54 -22.31
CA GLN A 64 -7.06 -9.32 -23.14
C GLN A 64 -8.32 -9.19 -24.05
N GLY A 65 -9.29 -10.12 -23.97
CA GLY A 65 -10.47 -10.17 -24.83
C GLY A 65 -11.81 -9.68 -24.24
N MET A 66 -11.90 -9.30 -22.97
CA MET A 66 -13.19 -8.90 -22.36
C MET A 66 -13.39 -7.38 -22.27
N SER A 67 -14.51 -6.91 -22.83
CA SER A 67 -14.94 -5.49 -22.88
C SER A 67 -15.10 -4.80 -21.52
N GLU A 68 -15.00 -5.53 -20.40
CA GLU A 68 -15.05 -5.01 -19.03
C GLU A 68 -13.70 -4.50 -18.48
N LEU A 69 -12.67 -4.43 -19.33
CA LEU A 69 -11.31 -4.03 -18.97
C LEU A 69 -11.27 -2.70 -18.17
N LYS A 70 -12.10 -1.72 -18.53
CA LYS A 70 -12.04 -0.38 -17.92
C LYS A 70 -12.56 -0.33 -16.48
N SER A 71 -13.59 -1.12 -16.16
CA SER A 71 -14.18 -1.22 -14.81
C SER A 71 -13.24 -1.95 -13.85
N HIS A 72 -12.68 -3.08 -14.31
CA HIS A 72 -11.70 -3.85 -13.55
C HIS A 72 -10.43 -3.02 -13.30
N HIS A 73 -9.92 -2.30 -14.31
CA HIS A 73 -8.77 -1.40 -14.14
C HIS A 73 -8.98 -0.41 -12.98
N GLN A 74 -10.13 0.27 -12.95
CA GLN A 74 -10.44 1.26 -11.92
C GLN A 74 -10.55 0.63 -10.53
N MET A 75 -11.12 -0.56 -10.42
CA MET A 75 -11.20 -1.28 -9.14
C MET A 75 -9.81 -1.66 -8.63
N LEU A 76 -8.93 -2.19 -9.48
CA LEU A 76 -7.57 -2.58 -9.08
C LEU A 76 -6.71 -1.38 -8.68
N VAL A 77 -6.86 -0.23 -9.37
CA VAL A 77 -6.18 1.02 -8.97
C VAL A 77 -6.64 1.45 -7.57
N LYS A 78 -7.94 1.35 -7.26
CA LYS A 78 -8.46 1.68 -5.92
C LYS A 78 -7.88 0.76 -4.85
N VAL A 79 -7.78 -0.54 -5.13
CA VAL A 79 -7.17 -1.52 -4.22
C VAL A 79 -5.68 -1.21 -3.99
N LEU A 80 -4.94 -0.88 -5.05
CA LEU A 80 -3.54 -0.46 -4.97
C LEU A 80 -3.38 0.78 -4.08
N MET A 81 -4.23 1.80 -4.29
CA MET A 81 -4.21 3.02 -3.47
C MET A 81 -4.54 2.74 -2.00
N PHE A 82 -5.50 1.85 -1.75
CA PHE A 82 -5.83 1.44 -0.39
C PHE A 82 -4.64 0.75 0.29
N GLY A 83 -3.92 -0.13 -0.42
CA GLY A 83 -2.68 -0.73 0.06
C GLY A 83 -1.60 0.30 0.37
N LEU A 84 -1.42 1.31 -0.50
CA LEU A 84 -0.45 2.39 -0.31
C LEU A 84 -0.76 3.24 0.93
N ILE A 85 -2.04 3.59 1.14
CA ILE A 85 -2.45 4.34 2.34
C ILE A 85 -2.18 3.49 3.59
N SER A 86 -2.55 2.21 3.54
CA SER A 86 -2.38 1.30 4.68
C SER A 86 -0.91 1.13 5.06
N ILE A 87 -0.01 0.96 4.08
CA ILE A 87 1.42 0.82 4.36
C ILE A 87 2.06 2.11 4.87
N LEU A 88 1.64 3.28 4.37
CA LEU A 88 2.12 4.58 4.85
C LEU A 88 1.71 4.82 6.31
N ILE A 89 0.49 4.46 6.67
CA ILE A 89 0.01 4.49 8.06
C ILE A 89 0.90 3.57 8.90
N SER A 90 1.15 2.33 8.46
CA SER A 90 2.02 1.41 9.18
C SER A 90 3.45 1.95 9.35
N ILE A 91 4.04 2.56 8.31
CA ILE A 91 5.37 3.17 8.41
C ILE A 91 5.37 4.33 9.40
N GLY A 92 4.34 5.20 9.36
CA GLY A 92 4.22 6.33 10.28
C GLY A 92 4.10 5.92 11.75
N LEU A 93 3.35 4.83 12.02
CA LEU A 93 3.18 4.23 13.35
C LEU A 93 4.40 3.41 13.80
N SER A 94 5.23 2.92 12.88
CA SER A 94 6.35 2.04 13.21
C SER A 94 7.41 2.68 14.13
N GLY A 95 7.65 3.99 14.01
CA GLY A 95 8.62 4.67 14.87
C GLY A 95 8.21 4.72 16.33
N TRP A 96 6.91 4.60 16.65
CA TRP A 96 6.42 4.54 18.02
C TRP A 96 6.78 3.21 18.71
N LEU A 97 7.17 2.18 17.95
CA LEU A 97 7.65 0.92 18.50
C LEU A 97 9.02 1.06 19.17
N ASN A 98 9.90 1.95 18.72
CA ASN A 98 11.17 2.23 19.41
C ASN A 98 10.94 3.25 20.52
N ASP A 99 10.95 4.54 20.17
CA ASP A 99 10.94 5.65 21.10
C ASP A 99 9.90 6.72 20.73
N ARG A 100 9.53 7.57 21.69
CA ARG A 100 8.66 8.73 21.43
C ARG A 100 9.25 9.68 20.38
N LYS A 101 10.58 9.88 20.40
CA LYS A 101 11.27 10.75 19.44
C LYS A 101 11.22 10.18 18.02
N THR A 102 11.52 8.88 17.86
CA THR A 102 11.43 8.20 16.56
C THR A 102 10.00 8.13 16.06
N GLY A 103 9.02 7.93 16.96
CA GLY A 103 7.60 7.93 16.64
C GLY A 103 7.12 9.26 16.09
N LEU A 104 7.52 10.39 16.69
CA LEU A 104 7.17 11.71 16.20
C LEU A 104 7.76 11.95 14.79
N THR A 105 9.04 11.59 14.58
CA THR A 105 9.69 11.77 13.28
C THR A 105 9.04 10.92 12.18
N THR A 106 8.76 9.64 12.43
CA THR A 106 8.13 8.77 11.42
C THR A 106 6.69 9.15 11.17
N SER A 107 5.96 9.60 12.20
CA SER A 107 4.57 10.07 12.04
C SER A 107 4.49 11.35 11.22
N ILE A 108 5.41 12.31 11.41
CA ILE A 108 5.47 13.54 10.59
C ILE A 108 5.81 13.19 9.13
N LEU A 109 6.81 12.33 8.90
CA LEU A 109 7.18 11.86 7.57
C LEU A 109 6.02 11.11 6.89
N GLY A 110 5.35 10.22 7.63
CA GLY A 110 4.19 9.49 7.16
C GLY A 110 3.02 10.42 6.83
N ALA A 111 2.74 11.40 7.68
CA ALA A 111 1.69 12.40 7.44
C ALA A 111 1.99 13.26 6.21
N MET A 112 3.25 13.70 6.02
CA MET A 112 3.66 14.42 4.80
C MET A 112 3.48 13.57 3.55
N ALA A 113 3.88 12.29 3.58
CA ALA A 113 3.70 11.39 2.45
C ALA A 113 2.21 11.16 2.13
N LEU A 114 1.38 11.01 3.16
CA LEU A 114 -0.07 10.84 3.01
C LEU A 114 -0.74 12.11 2.45
N LEU A 115 -0.34 13.30 2.93
CA LEU A 115 -0.76 14.59 2.39
C LEU A 115 -0.37 14.75 0.93
N PHE A 116 0.85 14.38 0.56
CA PHE A 116 1.32 14.45 -0.82
C PHE A 116 0.50 13.52 -1.74
N LEU A 117 0.20 12.31 -1.26
CA LEU A 117 -0.61 11.34 -1.99
C LEU A 117 -2.06 11.83 -2.16
N LEU A 118 -2.67 12.35 -1.10
CA LEU A 118 -4.00 12.95 -1.14
C LEU A 118 -4.06 14.18 -2.05
N PHE A 119 -3.05 15.04 -1.99
CA PHE A 119 -2.95 16.21 -2.86
C PHE A 119 -2.82 15.79 -4.33
N GLY A 120 -2.00 14.78 -4.63
CA GLY A 120 -1.90 14.22 -5.99
C GLY A 120 -3.21 13.63 -6.50
N ILE A 121 -3.97 12.95 -5.63
CA ILE A 121 -5.32 12.45 -5.98
C ILE A 121 -6.26 13.61 -6.25
N LEU A 122 -6.29 14.61 -5.36
CA LEU A 122 -7.20 15.75 -5.45
C LEU A 122 -6.91 16.61 -6.70
N SER A 123 -5.63 16.85 -6.99
CA SER A 123 -5.18 17.55 -8.19
C SER A 123 -5.72 16.87 -9.46
N ARG A 124 -5.69 15.54 -9.50
CA ARG A 124 -6.18 14.76 -10.64
C ARG A 124 -7.71 14.82 -10.80
N TYR A 125 -8.45 15.10 -9.73
CA TYR A 125 -9.90 15.29 -9.76
C TYR A 125 -10.31 16.73 -10.10
N ILE A 126 -9.43 17.72 -9.90
CA ILE A 126 -9.70 19.14 -10.21
C ILE A 126 -9.45 19.47 -11.69
N GLU A 127 -8.64 18.67 -12.40
CA GLU A 127 -8.38 18.82 -13.85
C GLU A 127 -9.41 18.09 -14.76
N LEU A 128 -10.55 17.65 -14.22
CA LEU A 128 -11.67 17.03 -14.93
C LEU A 128 -12.90 17.94 -14.91
#